data_AF-A0A0Q0WKL5-F1
#
_entry.id   AF-A0A0Q0WKL5-F1
#
_cell.length_a   1.000
_cell.length_b   1.000
_cell.length_c   1.000
_cell.angle_alpha   90.00
_cell.angle_beta   90.00
_cell.angle_gamma   90.00
#
_symmetry.space_group_name_H-M   'P 1'
#
loop_
_entity.id
_entity.type
_entity.pdbx_description
1 polymer ?
#
loop_
_entity_poly.entity_id
_entity_poly.type
_entity_poly.pdbx_seq_one_letter_code
_entity_poly.pdbx_strand_id
1 'polypeptide(L)'
;AKKSLVKAIPDIIFGALDTGLLTIPALWGGYLFGVAGAIAGGIIGDAITDSIAGFFEGSISEWFRQKGIEESREAVTTALGKMGGCLLGSGLVLTAALLLGITPKFN
;
A
#
# COMPACT_ATOMS: atom_id res chain seq x y z
N ALA A 1 12.33 -0.39 28.37
CA ALA A 1 11.15 -0.85 27.60
C ALA A 1 11.50 -2.11 26.81
N LYS A 2 11.24 -3.32 27.35
CA LYS A 2 11.37 -4.58 26.58
C LYS A 2 10.12 -4.75 25.73
N LYS A 3 10.00 -4.03 24.61
CA LYS A 3 8.98 -4.33 23.60
C LYS A 3 9.40 -5.64 22.94
N SER A 4 8.61 -6.70 23.13
CA SER A 4 8.90 -8.05 22.67
C SER A 4 9.02 -8.09 21.14
N LEU A 5 10.17 -8.55 20.62
CA LEU A 5 10.41 -8.87 19.20
C LEU A 5 9.28 -9.72 18.59
N VAL A 6 8.63 -10.55 19.40
CA VAL A 6 7.50 -11.40 18.98
C VAL A 6 6.31 -10.57 18.50
N LYS A 7 6.11 -9.36 19.03
CA LYS A 7 5.04 -8.45 18.58
C LYS A 7 5.35 -7.74 17.27
N ALA A 8 6.62 -7.68 16.85
CA ALA A 8 7.04 -7.07 15.59
C ALA A 8 6.97 -8.04 14.41
N ILE A 9 6.89 -9.36 14.66
CA ILE A 9 6.82 -10.37 13.60
C ILE A 9 5.61 -10.17 12.68
N PRO A 10 4.38 -9.93 13.18
CA PRO A 10 3.24 -9.66 12.31
C PRO A 10 3.47 -8.42 11.45
N ASP A 11 3.96 -7.33 12.05
CA ASP A 11 4.23 -6.08 11.34
C ASP A 11 5.29 -6.25 10.25
N ILE A 12 6.33 -7.05 10.51
CA ILE A 12 7.37 -7.38 9.52
C ILE A 12 6.79 -8.23 8.38
N ILE A 13 5.95 -9.21 8.68
CA ILE A 13 5.29 -10.04 7.65
C ILE A 13 4.34 -9.17 6.82
N PHE A 14 3.56 -8.28 7.45
CA PHE A 14 2.69 -7.35 6.73
C PHE A 14 3.49 -6.42 5.83
N GLY A 15 4.56 -5.79 6.34
CA GLY A 15 5.42 -4.93 5.53
C GLY A 15 6.12 -5.69 4.40
N ALA A 16 6.54 -6.94 4.63
CA ALA A 16 7.14 -7.78 3.60
C ALA A 16 6.12 -8.20 2.52
N LEU A 17 4.86 -8.42 2.88
CA LEU A 17 3.81 -8.67 1.90
C LEU A 17 3.46 -7.39 1.14
N ASP A 18 3.26 -6.29 1.84
CA ASP A 18 2.87 -5.02 1.25
C ASP A 18 3.94 -4.48 0.28
N THR A 19 5.14 -4.25 0.79
CA THR A 19 6.26 -3.75 -0.01
C THR A 19 6.93 -4.81 -0.89
N GLY A 20 6.88 -6.08 -0.50
CA GLY A 20 7.42 -7.15 -1.33
C GLY A 20 6.58 -7.39 -2.57
N LEU A 21 5.25 -7.46 -2.44
CA LEU A 21 4.36 -7.67 -3.59
C LEU A 21 4.33 -6.45 -4.52
N LEU A 22 4.39 -5.21 -4.02
CA LEU A 22 4.43 -4.02 -4.89
C LEU A 22 5.67 -3.96 -5.78
N THR A 23 6.77 -4.59 -5.33
CA THR A 23 8.03 -4.60 -6.09
C THR A 23 7.88 -5.36 -7.41
N ILE A 24 6.99 -6.35 -7.48
CA ILE A 24 6.75 -7.15 -8.70
C ILE A 24 6.21 -6.30 -9.86
N PRO A 25 5.06 -5.59 -9.74
CA PRO A 25 4.55 -4.74 -10.80
C PRO A 25 5.46 -3.53 -11.07
N ALA A 26 6.18 -3.01 -10.06
CA ALA A 26 7.19 -1.96 -10.28
C ALA A 26 8.35 -2.44 -11.17
N LEU A 27 8.90 -3.62 -10.90
CA LEU A 27 9.95 -4.22 -11.74
C LEU A 27 9.43 -4.55 -13.14
N TRP A 28 8.21 -5.10 -13.23
CA TRP A 28 7.59 -5.43 -14.51
C TRP A 28 7.34 -4.18 -15.36
N GLY A 29 6.76 -3.14 -14.77
CA GLY A 29 6.55 -1.86 -15.43
C GLY A 29 7.86 -1.20 -15.82
N GLY A 30 8.88 -1.26 -14.95
CA GLY A 30 10.24 -0.82 -15.23
C GLY A 30 10.85 -1.51 -16.45
N TYR A 31 10.67 -2.82 -16.54
CA TYR A 31 11.16 -3.63 -17.65
C TYR A 31 10.47 -3.30 -18.98
N LEU A 32 9.16 -3.04 -18.97
CA LEU A 32 8.39 -2.78 -20.20
C LEU A 32 8.38 -1.33 -20.67
N PHE A 33 8.39 -0.36 -19.75
CA PHE A 33 8.19 1.06 -20.06
C PHE A 33 9.18 1.99 -19.32
N GLY A 34 10.29 1.44 -18.81
CA GLY A 34 11.31 2.20 -18.09
C GLY A 34 10.79 2.83 -16.79
N VAL A 35 11.42 3.91 -16.36
CA VAL A 35 11.04 4.69 -15.16
C VAL A 35 9.55 5.01 -15.09
N ALA A 36 8.90 5.41 -16.19
CA ALA A 36 7.47 5.70 -16.20
C ALA A 36 6.63 4.45 -15.86
N GLY A 37 7.00 3.30 -16.43
CA GLY A 37 6.37 2.03 -16.07
C GLY A 37 6.68 1.58 -14.65
N ALA A 38 7.90 1.82 -14.14
CA ALA A 38 8.25 1.49 -12.77
C ALA A 38 7.41 2.30 -11.76
N ILE A 39 7.22 3.60 -12.03
CA ILE A 39 6.36 4.47 -11.22
C ILE A 39 4.90 3.99 -11.28
N ALA A 40 4.37 3.77 -12.49
CA ALA A 40 2.99 3.30 -12.66
C ALA A 40 2.77 1.93 -12.01
N GLY A 41 3.68 1.00 -12.23
CA GLY A 41 3.66 -0.35 -11.65
C GLY A 41 3.79 -0.31 -10.12
N GLY A 42 4.62 0.58 -9.57
CA GLY A 42 4.74 0.79 -8.13
C GLY A 42 3.45 1.31 -7.51
N ILE A 43 2.82 2.33 -8.11
CA ILE A 43 1.57 2.91 -7.61
C ILE A 43 0.41 1.91 -7.68
N ILE A 44 0.30 1.17 -8.80
CA ILE A 44 -0.72 0.12 -8.95
C ILE A 44 -0.48 -1.01 -7.96
N GLY A 45 0.78 -1.43 -7.80
CA GLY A 45 1.18 -2.45 -6.85
C GLY A 45 0.82 -2.07 -5.41
N ASP A 46 1.25 -0.88 -5.00
CA ASP A 46 0.98 -0.28 -3.69
C ASP A 46 -0.52 -0.21 -3.39
N ALA A 47 -1.33 0.30 -4.32
CA ALA A 47 -2.78 0.35 -4.14
C ALA A 47 -3.42 -1.04 -3.95
N ILE A 48 -2.96 -2.05 -4.70
CA ILE A 48 -3.45 -3.43 -4.57
C ILE A 48 -3.03 -4.02 -3.23
N THR A 49 -1.77 -3.86 -2.84
CA THR A 49 -1.25 -4.44 -1.60
C THR A 49 -1.84 -3.77 -0.36
N ASP A 50 -2.08 -2.46 -0.40
CA ASP A 50 -2.80 -1.73 0.64
C ASP A 50 -4.26 -2.14 0.77
N SER A 51 -4.92 -2.49 -0.34
CA SER A 51 -6.28 -3.06 -0.29
C SER A 51 -6.28 -4.36 0.50
N ILE A 52 -5.31 -5.23 0.20
CA ILE A 52 -5.19 -6.55 0.83
C ILE A 52 -4.84 -6.35 2.31
N ALA A 53 -3.83 -5.54 2.63
CA ALA A 53 -3.42 -5.25 4.00
C ALA A 53 -4.56 -4.62 4.82
N GLY A 54 -5.26 -3.63 4.25
CA GLY A 54 -6.41 -2.99 4.89
C GLY A 54 -7.57 -3.94 5.15
N PHE A 55 -7.80 -4.92 4.27
CA PHE A 55 -8.81 -5.96 4.49
C PHE A 55 -8.43 -6.88 5.66
N PHE A 56 -7.16 -7.29 5.74
CA PHE A 56 -6.65 -8.09 6.86
C PHE A 56 -6.74 -7.32 8.18
N GLU A 57 -6.29 -6.07 8.22
CA GLU A 57 -6.36 -5.22 9.41
C GLU A 57 -7.80 -5.05 9.90
N GLY A 58 -8.72 -4.68 9.00
CA GLY A 58 -10.11 -4.48 9.41
C GLY A 58 -10.83 -5.80 9.75
N SER A 59 -10.45 -6.93 9.15
CA SER A 59 -10.97 -8.26 9.55
C SER A 59 -10.52 -8.65 10.97
N ILE A 60 -9.27 -8.33 11.33
CA ILE A 60 -8.74 -8.53 12.68
C ILE A 60 -9.47 -7.62 13.68
N SER A 61 -9.68 -6.35 13.32
CA SER A 61 -10.48 -5.40 14.12
C SER A 61 -11.91 -5.87 14.34
N GLU A 62 -12.59 -6.37 13.31
CA GLU A 62 -13.93 -6.95 13.43
C GLU A 62 -13.96 -8.19 14.33
N TRP A 63 -12.96 -9.05 14.25
CA TRP A 63 -12.83 -10.22 15.14
C TRP A 63 -12.64 -9.81 16.61
N PHE A 64 -11.86 -8.76 16.87
CA PHE A 64 -11.74 -8.17 18.21
C PHE A 64 -13.03 -7.51 18.68
N ARG A 65 -13.80 -6.89 17.78
CA ARG A 65 -15.14 -6.34 18.06
C ARG A 65 -16.13 -7.42 18.48
N GLN A 66 -16.14 -8.57 17.80
CA GLN A 66 -16.96 -9.72 18.20
C GLN A 66 -16.60 -10.25 19.60
N LYS A 67 -15.39 -9.95 20.09
CA LYS A 67 -14.93 -10.26 21.45
C LYS A 67 -15.15 -9.14 22.47
N GLY A 68 -15.89 -8.09 22.12
CA GLY A 68 -16.29 -7.01 23.02
C GLY A 68 -15.29 -5.86 23.15
N ILE A 69 -14.30 -5.76 22.26
CA ILE A 69 -13.37 -4.62 22.19
C ILE A 69 -13.89 -3.67 21.10
N GLU A 70 -14.40 -2.49 21.48
CA GLU A 70 -14.95 -1.52 20.52
C GLU A 70 -13.88 -1.04 19.55
N GLU A 71 -13.92 -1.57 18.32
CA GLU A 71 -13.12 -1.13 17.17
C GLU A 71 -14.08 -0.78 16.03
N SER A 72 -13.97 0.44 15.50
CA SER A 72 -14.97 1.09 14.62
C SER A 72 -14.78 0.79 13.13
N ARG A 73 -13.85 -0.08 12.73
CA ARG A 73 -13.41 -0.19 11.34
C ARG A 73 -13.85 -1.49 10.68
N GLU A 74 -14.65 -1.40 9.61
CA GLU A 74 -14.99 -2.54 8.76
C GLU A 74 -13.84 -2.90 7.81
N ALA A 75 -13.68 -4.20 7.55
CA ALA A 75 -12.62 -4.74 6.69
C ALA A 75 -12.63 -4.13 5.28
N VAL A 76 -13.80 -4.08 4.66
CA VAL A 76 -13.98 -3.58 3.29
C VAL A 76 -13.75 -2.08 3.22
N THR A 77 -14.27 -1.33 4.18
CA THR A 77 -14.13 0.13 4.23
C THR A 77 -12.68 0.55 4.46
N THR A 78 -11.95 -0.19 5.29
CA THR A 78 -10.52 0.05 5.55
C THR A 78 -9.67 -0.26 4.32
N ALA A 79 -9.91 -1.39 3.65
CA ALA A 79 -9.25 -1.77 2.40
C ALA A 79 -9.44 -0.72 1.30
N LEU A 80 -10.70 -0.36 1.01
CA LEU A 80 -11.04 0.60 -0.04
C LEU A 80 -10.54 2.01 0.30
N GLY A 81 -10.57 2.39 1.57
CA GLY A 81 -10.06 3.68 2.04
C GLY A 81 -8.55 3.83 1.82
N LYS A 82 -7.75 2.81 2.17
CA LYS A 82 -6.30 2.82 1.93
C LYS A 82 -5.97 2.81 0.45
N MET A 83 -6.56 1.89 -0.32
CA MET A 83 -6.40 1.83 -1.78
C MET A 83 -6.73 3.15 -2.47
N GLY A 84 -7.91 3.70 -2.18
CA GLY A 84 -8.37 4.95 -2.77
C GLY A 84 -7.48 6.11 -2.36
N GLY A 85 -7.05 6.16 -1.10
CA GLY A 85 -6.10 7.15 -0.59
C GLY A 85 -4.76 7.12 -1.33
N CYS A 86 -4.17 5.94 -1.53
CA CYS A 86 -2.88 5.80 -2.21
C CYS A 86 -2.97 6.13 -3.70
N LEU A 87 -4.05 5.74 -4.38
CA LEU A 87 -4.30 6.13 -5.77
C LEU A 87 -4.51 7.63 -5.93
N LEU A 88 -5.35 8.24 -5.09
CA LEU A 88 -5.63 9.68 -5.15
C LEU A 88 -4.38 10.50 -4.79
N GLY A 89 -3.68 10.13 -3.71
CA GLY A 89 -2.46 10.80 -3.27
C GLY A 89 -1.36 10.72 -4.34
N SER A 90 -1.11 9.53 -4.87
CA SER A 90 -0.13 9.34 -5.94
C SER A 90 -0.52 10.08 -7.22
N GLY A 91 -1.81 10.04 -7.60
CA GLY A 91 -2.31 10.78 -8.76
C GLY A 91 -2.12 12.29 -8.63
N LEU A 92 -2.36 12.86 -7.45
CA LEU A 92 -2.13 14.28 -7.17
C LEU A 92 -0.64 14.64 -7.29
N VAL A 93 0.25 13.82 -6.70
CA VAL A 93 1.70 14.05 -6.77
C VAL A 93 2.20 13.98 -8.22
N LEU A 94 1.76 12.98 -9.00
CA LEU A 94 2.14 12.86 -10.41
C LEU A 94 1.62 14.03 -11.25
N THR A 95 0.38 14.46 -11.00
CA THR A 95 -0.19 15.63 -11.68
C THR A 95 0.61 16.89 -11.36
N ALA A 96 0.97 17.10 -10.09
CA ALA A 96 1.81 18.21 -9.67
C ALA A 96 3.21 18.14 -10.29
N ALA A 97 3.84 16.96 -10.31
CA ALA A 97 5.15 16.75 -10.93
C ALA A 97 5.13 17.10 -12.43
N LEU A 98 4.08 16.70 -13.15
CA LEU A 98 3.89 17.04 -14.55
C LEU A 98 3.73 18.55 -14.76
N LEU A 99 2.91 19.22 -13.92
CA LEU A 99 2.72 20.68 -13.99
C LEU A 99 4.01 21.46 -13.69
N LEU A 100 4.88 20.92 -12.83
CA LEU A 100 6.18 21.49 -12.51
C LEU A 100 7.28 21.15 -13.55
N GLY A 101 6.94 20.39 -14.60
CA GLY A 101 7.88 19.98 -15.64
C GLY A 101 8.90 18.94 -15.19
N ILE A 102 8.66 18.26 -14.05
CA ILE A 102 9.48 17.15 -13.58
C ILE A 102 9.23 15.97 -14.53
N THR A 103 10.08 15.86 -15.54
CA THR A 103 10.11 14.73 -16.44
C THR A 103 11.19 13.78 -15.94
N PRO A 104 10.85 12.54 -15.55
CA PRO A 104 11.86 11.53 -15.27
C PRO A 104 12.67 11.32 -16.55
N LYS A 105 13.90 11.87 -16.60
CA LYS A 105 14.78 11.68 -17.75
C LYS A 105 15.44 10.31 -17.65
N PHE A 106 15.46 9.62 -18.78
CA PHE A 106 16.11 8.34 -18.98
C PHE A 106 17.55 8.58 -19.46
N ASN A 107 18.46 7.69 -19.06
CA ASN A 107 19.79 7.56 -19.65
C ASN A 107 19.94 6.14 -20.17
#